data_AF-A0A3F2RUM2-F1
#
_entry.id   AF-A0A3F2RUM2-F1
#
_cell.length_a   1.000
_cell.length_b   1.000
_cell.length_c   1.000
_cell.angle_alpha   90.00
_cell.angle_beta   90.00
_cell.angle_gamma   90.00
#
_symmetry.space_group_name_H-M   'P 1'
#
loop_
_entity.id
_entity.type
_entity.pdbx_description
1 polymer ?
#
loop_
_entity_poly.entity_id
_entity_poly.type
_entity_poly.pdbx_seq_one_letter_code
_entity_poly.pdbx_strand_id
1 'polypeptide(L)'
;MSVTKALYRDLVAAARRLDAHTSLRALISGDLCGSSTSATARTPPPHIEAFNSCLLRFLGARHFYLPDNTRPTLLQLIREEFRKSLSSRDDGNGLDMAFVALRVLNDTLAHGKEMELPPEPKDQKKTTLDDVQLAENAASGVFLLAHPLLDGDFGRSVVVLTEHSSNGSKGFIVNKLMGKSLMNSFQVPSRIIRAFGSSEVRKGGPVFTKNAEVLHGKAEFGGQRVVTTNFPTANDPSLFVGIDLDTAARAIYDESAKQSDVVFVNGVSAWYPGQLDKEIKQGSWVAVKAPVSLALNAPAELWQDLMRTLGGEYAEMSCIPPMDEEE
;
A
#
# COMPACT_ATOMS: atom_id res chain seq x y z
N MET A 1 27.34 -36.14 6.38
CA MET A 1 27.23 -34.69 6.68
C MET A 1 26.25 -34.56 7.83
N SER A 2 26.57 -33.86 8.93
CA SER A 2 25.60 -33.68 10.03
C SER A 2 24.37 -32.92 9.51
N VAL A 3 23.16 -33.38 9.87
CA VAL A 3 21.87 -32.79 9.44
C VAL A 3 21.84 -31.28 9.67
N THR A 4 22.37 -30.82 10.79
CA THR A 4 22.46 -29.40 11.16
C THR A 4 23.29 -28.57 10.17
N LYS A 5 24.38 -29.13 9.62
CA LYS A 5 25.21 -28.42 8.63
C LYS A 5 24.51 -28.30 7.28
N ALA A 6 23.75 -29.32 6.88
CA ALA A 6 22.97 -29.28 5.65
C ALA A 6 21.83 -28.26 5.77
N LEU A 7 21.07 -28.31 6.86
CA LEU A 7 19.99 -27.38 7.15
C LEU A 7 20.47 -25.92 7.16
N TYR A 8 21.58 -25.64 7.83
CA TYR A 8 22.17 -24.29 7.84
C TYR A 8 22.57 -23.81 6.45
N ARG A 9 23.19 -24.68 5.64
CA ARG A 9 23.57 -24.33 4.26
C ARG A 9 22.34 -23.97 3.43
N ASP A 10 21.28 -24.74 3.55
CA ASP A 10 20.06 -24.56 2.76
C ASP A 10 19.30 -23.31 3.22
N LEU A 11 19.24 -23.04 4.54
CA LEU A 11 18.73 -21.78 5.10
C LEU A 11 19.50 -20.55 4.59
N VAL A 12 20.83 -20.60 4.60
CA VAL A 12 21.68 -19.52 4.07
C VAL A 12 21.44 -19.32 2.57
N ALA A 13 21.23 -20.39 1.82
CA ALA A 13 20.92 -20.30 0.39
C ALA A 13 19.55 -19.65 0.15
N ALA A 14 18.51 -20.04 0.90
CA ALA A 14 17.18 -19.44 0.82
C ALA A 14 17.20 -17.95 1.18
N ALA A 15 17.84 -17.59 2.30
CA ALA A 15 17.95 -16.20 2.73
C ALA A 15 18.71 -15.32 1.74
N ARG A 16 19.81 -15.81 1.14
CA ARG A 16 20.52 -15.05 0.10
C ARG A 16 19.64 -14.76 -1.11
N ARG A 17 18.78 -15.70 -1.50
CA ARG A 17 17.87 -15.51 -2.64
C ARG A 17 16.80 -14.47 -2.32
N LEU A 18 16.24 -14.49 -1.11
CA LEU A 18 15.28 -13.50 -0.66
C LEU A 18 15.92 -12.12 -0.49
N ASP A 19 17.07 -12.04 0.18
CA ASP A 19 17.80 -10.77 0.39
C ASP A 19 18.28 -10.13 -0.93
N ALA A 20 18.42 -10.91 -2.02
CA ALA A 20 18.84 -10.39 -3.32
C ALA A 20 17.81 -9.47 -4.00
N HIS A 21 16.51 -9.64 -3.70
CA HIS A 21 15.44 -8.87 -4.32
C HIS A 21 14.42 -8.40 -3.29
N THR A 22 14.13 -7.09 -3.27
CA THR A 22 13.12 -6.54 -2.37
C THR A 22 11.72 -7.07 -2.72
N SER A 23 11.43 -7.32 -4.01
CA SER A 23 10.16 -7.89 -4.42
C SER A 23 9.86 -9.24 -3.74
N LEU A 24 10.90 -10.04 -3.45
CA LEU A 24 10.77 -11.31 -2.71
C LEU A 24 10.66 -11.08 -1.20
N ARG A 25 11.40 -10.11 -0.63
CA ARG A 25 11.27 -9.75 0.79
C ARG A 25 9.90 -9.16 1.12
N ALA A 26 9.29 -8.43 0.19
CA ALA A 26 7.94 -7.89 0.33
C ALA A 26 6.85 -8.97 0.46
N LEU A 27 7.13 -10.20 0.01
CA LEU A 27 6.23 -11.36 0.22
C LEU A 27 6.23 -11.86 1.67
N ILE A 28 7.16 -11.38 2.51
CA ILE A 28 7.28 -11.78 3.90
C ILE A 28 6.36 -10.89 4.75
N SER A 29 5.38 -11.51 5.40
CA SER A 29 4.43 -10.86 6.31
C SER A 29 4.39 -11.54 7.70
N GLY A 30 3.75 -10.91 8.67
CA GLY A 30 3.59 -11.44 10.02
C GLY A 30 2.76 -12.72 10.11
N ASP A 31 1.93 -12.99 9.10
CA ASP A 31 1.02 -14.14 9.05
C ASP A 31 1.60 -15.39 8.37
N LEU A 32 2.90 -15.39 8.06
CA LEU A 32 3.55 -16.51 7.36
C LEU A 32 3.41 -17.89 8.04
N CYS A 33 3.19 -17.92 9.35
CA CYS A 33 2.89 -19.16 10.08
C CYS A 33 1.39 -19.38 10.37
N GLY A 34 0.51 -18.45 9.97
CA GLY A 34 -0.86 -18.30 10.48
C GLY A 34 -1.99 -18.90 9.64
N SER A 35 -1.75 -19.40 8.43
CA SER A 35 -2.83 -20.04 7.63
C SER A 35 -3.00 -21.54 7.90
N SER A 36 -2.10 -22.19 8.65
CA SER A 36 -2.14 -23.65 8.88
C SER A 36 -2.45 -24.08 10.32
N THR A 37 -2.71 -23.17 11.25
CA THR A 37 -3.12 -23.54 12.62
C THR A 37 -4.55 -23.10 12.89
N SER A 38 -5.47 -24.06 12.77
CA SER A 38 -6.84 -24.08 13.30
C SER A 38 -7.12 -22.99 14.34
N ALA A 39 -8.16 -22.19 14.11
CA ALA A 39 -8.68 -21.11 14.96
C ALA A 39 -9.29 -21.59 16.30
N THR A 40 -8.71 -22.63 16.90
CA THR A 40 -9.12 -23.20 18.20
C THR A 40 -7.89 -23.24 19.11
N ALA A 41 -7.66 -22.12 19.82
CA ALA A 41 -6.78 -21.93 20.97
C ALA A 41 -5.65 -22.95 21.25
N ARG A 42 -4.39 -22.49 21.20
CA ARG A 42 -3.28 -22.79 22.14
C ARG A 42 -2.11 -21.86 21.82
N THR A 43 -1.36 -21.46 22.83
CA THR A 43 -0.06 -20.79 22.66
C THR A 43 0.78 -21.52 21.60
N PRO A 44 1.43 -20.81 20.67
CA PRO A 44 2.23 -21.45 19.64
C PRO A 44 3.32 -22.32 20.29
N PRO A 45 3.69 -23.45 19.66
CA PRO A 45 4.87 -24.22 20.08
C PRO A 45 6.11 -23.34 20.20
N PRO A 46 7.06 -23.66 21.10
CA PRO A 46 8.21 -22.79 21.40
C PRO A 46 9.07 -22.49 20.17
N HIS A 47 9.22 -23.45 19.24
CA HIS A 47 9.98 -23.23 18.00
C HIS A 47 9.26 -22.28 17.02
N ILE A 48 7.92 -22.25 17.02
CA ILE A 48 7.12 -21.30 16.23
C ILE A 48 7.19 -19.91 16.87
N GLU A 49 7.13 -19.82 18.20
CA GLU A 49 7.28 -18.56 18.92
C GLU A 49 8.68 -17.94 18.71
N ALA A 50 9.73 -18.76 18.73
CA ALA A 50 11.09 -18.33 18.43
C ALA A 50 11.23 -17.85 16.97
N PHE A 51 10.63 -18.57 16.02
CA PHE A 51 10.57 -18.14 14.61
C PHE A 51 9.84 -16.80 14.46
N ASN A 52 8.65 -16.66 15.04
CA ASN A 52 7.86 -15.43 15.01
C ASN A 52 8.62 -14.24 15.62
N SER A 53 9.38 -14.48 16.69
CA SER A 53 10.23 -13.45 17.30
C SER A 53 11.35 -12.99 16.36
N CYS A 54 11.96 -13.91 15.61
CA CYS A 54 12.97 -13.59 14.59
C CYS A 54 12.35 -12.84 13.39
N LEU A 55 11.16 -13.28 12.96
CA LEU A 55 10.40 -12.66 11.90
C LEU A 55 10.00 -11.23 12.26
N LEU A 56 9.51 -10.99 13.48
CA LEU A 56 9.21 -9.63 13.96
C LEU A 56 10.45 -8.74 14.00
N ARG A 57 11.62 -9.30 14.35
CA ARG A 57 12.89 -8.55 14.30
C ARG A 57 13.29 -8.18 12.87
N PHE A 58 13.07 -9.07 11.91
CA PHE A 58 13.28 -8.79 10.47
C PHE A 58 12.32 -7.70 9.97
N LEU A 59 11.04 -7.82 10.32
CA LEU A 59 10.00 -6.88 9.90
C LEU A 59 10.08 -5.54 10.65
N GLY A 60 10.88 -5.43 11.73
CA GLY A 60 10.98 -4.22 12.53
C GLY A 60 9.72 -3.94 13.35
N ALA A 61 9.12 -5.00 13.93
CA ALA A 61 7.83 -4.98 14.62
C ALA A 61 6.64 -4.54 13.74
N ARG A 62 6.79 -4.69 12.42
CA ARG A 62 5.73 -4.46 11.43
C ARG A 62 5.05 -5.76 11.04
N HIS A 63 3.88 -5.64 10.42
CA HIS A 63 3.19 -6.77 9.82
C HIS A 63 3.69 -7.04 8.40
N PHE A 64 3.89 -5.99 7.61
CA PHE A 64 4.43 -6.08 6.26
C PHE A 64 5.87 -5.63 6.19
N TYR A 65 6.66 -6.27 5.33
CA TYR A 65 7.99 -5.80 5.02
C TYR A 65 7.92 -4.46 4.30
N LEU A 66 8.73 -3.51 4.77
CA LEU A 66 8.98 -2.24 4.08
C LEU A 66 10.47 -1.93 4.12
N PRO A 67 11.01 -1.28 3.07
CA PRO A 67 12.41 -0.85 3.00
C PRO A 67 12.84 -0.08 4.25
N ASP A 68 13.95 -0.49 4.85
CA ASP A 68 14.53 0.16 6.03
C ASP A 68 16.01 -0.21 6.18
N ASN A 69 16.88 0.79 6.01
CA ASN A 69 18.32 0.61 6.05
C ASN A 69 18.88 0.28 7.44
N THR A 70 18.06 0.37 8.50
CA THR A 70 18.49 0.08 9.87
C THR A 70 18.31 -1.39 10.27
N ARG A 71 17.65 -2.19 9.43
CA ARG A 71 17.26 -3.56 9.78
C ARG A 71 18.29 -4.60 9.33
N PRO A 72 18.43 -5.70 10.10
CA PRO A 72 19.29 -6.79 9.69
C PRO A 72 18.67 -7.54 8.50
N THR A 73 19.51 -7.96 7.57
CA THR A 73 19.16 -8.90 6.48
C THR A 73 18.76 -10.27 7.05
N LEU A 74 18.00 -11.07 6.29
CA LEU A 74 17.66 -12.44 6.69
C LEU A 74 18.92 -13.26 6.94
N LEU A 75 19.94 -13.08 6.09
CA LEU A 75 21.23 -13.74 6.24
C LEU A 75 21.94 -13.40 7.56
N GLN A 76 21.89 -12.13 7.99
CA GLN A 76 22.46 -11.71 9.28
C GLN A 76 21.71 -12.36 10.45
N LEU A 77 20.37 -12.36 10.41
CA LEU A 77 19.53 -12.98 11.44
C LEU A 77 19.80 -14.48 11.57
N ILE A 78 19.82 -15.22 10.46
CA ILE A 78 20.10 -16.66 10.47
C ILE A 78 21.48 -16.95 11.05
N ARG A 79 22.51 -16.16 10.71
CA ARG A 79 23.86 -16.33 11.26
C ARG A 79 23.93 -16.09 12.75
N GLU A 80 23.19 -15.09 13.26
CA GLU A 80 23.14 -14.78 14.68
C GLU A 80 22.41 -15.85 15.47
N GLU A 81 21.23 -16.27 15.03
CA GLU A 81 20.44 -17.30 15.71
C GLU A 81 21.12 -18.67 15.69
N PHE A 82 21.76 -19.04 14.57
CA PHE A 82 22.53 -20.27 14.49
C PHE A 82 23.75 -20.24 15.44
N ARG A 83 24.40 -19.08 15.60
CA ARG A 83 25.50 -18.91 16.58
C ARG A 83 25.01 -19.07 18.02
N LYS A 84 23.84 -18.51 18.34
CA LYS A 84 23.22 -18.65 19.67
C LYS A 84 22.85 -20.11 19.96
N SER A 85 22.22 -20.79 19.00
CA SER A 85 21.83 -22.20 19.14
C SER A 85 23.02 -23.12 19.40
N LEU A 86 24.17 -22.90 18.76
CA LEU A 86 25.40 -23.66 19.04
C LEU A 86 25.96 -23.44 20.45
N SER A 87 25.59 -22.34 21.12
CA SER A 87 26.04 -22.02 22.48
C SER A 87 25.07 -22.50 23.57
N SER A 88 23.78 -22.67 23.24
CA SER A 88 22.77 -23.22 24.14
C SER A 88 22.66 -24.74 23.97
N ARG A 89 22.78 -25.52 25.05
CA ARG A 89 22.67 -27.00 25.02
C ARG A 89 21.25 -27.54 24.71
N ASP A 90 20.34 -26.70 24.22
CA ASP A 90 18.95 -27.07 23.89
C ASP A 90 18.82 -27.31 22.38
N ASP A 91 19.44 -28.39 21.89
CA ASP A 91 19.59 -28.68 20.45
C ASP A 91 18.24 -28.96 19.74
N GLY A 92 17.21 -29.39 20.48
CA GLY A 92 15.91 -29.79 19.90
C GLY A 92 15.11 -28.60 19.34
N ASN A 93 14.93 -27.57 20.15
CA ASN A 93 14.12 -26.40 19.77
C ASN A 93 14.74 -25.58 18.64
N GLY A 94 16.08 -25.48 18.58
CA GLY A 94 16.79 -24.75 17.53
C GLY A 94 16.71 -25.43 16.16
N LEU A 95 16.77 -26.77 16.13
CA LEU A 95 16.58 -27.55 14.92
C LEU A 95 15.14 -27.43 14.39
N ASP A 96 14.15 -27.54 15.27
CA ASP A 96 12.74 -27.42 14.88
C ASP A 96 12.43 -26.02 14.32
N MET A 97 12.96 -24.96 14.96
CA MET A 97 12.83 -23.59 14.45
C MET A 97 13.47 -23.44 13.07
N ALA A 98 14.65 -24.03 12.87
CA ALA A 98 15.36 -23.99 11.59
C ALA A 98 14.60 -24.73 10.47
N PHE A 99 13.89 -25.82 10.77
CA PHE A 99 13.00 -26.49 9.82
C PHE A 99 11.78 -25.64 9.46
N VAL A 100 11.13 -25.01 10.46
CA VAL A 100 10.02 -24.08 10.21
C VAL A 100 10.49 -22.92 9.34
N ALA A 101 11.63 -22.30 9.68
CA ALA A 101 12.21 -21.23 8.89
C ALA A 101 12.49 -21.68 7.44
N LEU A 102 13.13 -22.84 7.25
CA LEU A 102 13.44 -23.32 5.90
C LEU A 102 12.17 -23.57 5.08
N ARG A 103 11.15 -24.18 5.68
CA ARG A 103 9.86 -24.40 5.04
C ARG A 103 9.25 -23.07 4.60
N VAL A 104 9.08 -22.13 5.53
CA VAL A 104 8.47 -20.82 5.25
C VAL A 104 9.23 -20.08 4.15
N LEU A 105 10.57 -20.00 4.23
CA LEU A 105 11.36 -19.29 3.22
C LEU A 105 11.28 -19.97 1.84
N ASN A 106 11.22 -21.31 1.79
CA ASN A 106 11.03 -22.03 0.54
C ASN A 106 9.63 -21.84 -0.05
N ASP A 107 8.59 -21.84 0.79
CA ASP A 107 7.22 -21.57 0.39
C ASP A 107 7.11 -20.14 -0.18
N THR A 108 7.73 -19.14 0.46
CA THR A 108 7.82 -17.77 -0.06
C THR A 108 8.56 -17.70 -1.40
N LEU A 109 9.67 -18.43 -1.55
CA LEU A 109 10.41 -18.49 -2.82
C LEU A 109 9.62 -19.21 -3.93
N ALA A 110 8.83 -20.22 -3.59
CA ALA A 110 7.95 -20.90 -4.52
C ALA A 110 6.84 -19.95 -5.00
N HIS A 111 6.20 -19.26 -4.07
CA HIS A 111 5.18 -18.25 -4.38
C HIS A 111 5.72 -17.09 -5.22
N GLY A 112 6.92 -16.59 -4.90
CA GLY A 112 7.59 -15.57 -5.72
C GLY A 112 7.89 -16.08 -7.14
N LYS A 113 8.20 -17.36 -7.31
CA LYS A 113 8.40 -17.96 -8.64
C LYS A 113 7.10 -18.07 -9.43
N GLU A 114 5.99 -18.39 -8.78
CA GLU A 114 4.64 -18.40 -9.40
C GLU A 114 4.26 -17.00 -9.90
N MET A 115 4.64 -15.96 -9.16
CA MET A 115 4.48 -14.55 -9.54
C MET A 115 5.51 -14.02 -10.56
N GLU A 116 6.39 -14.87 -11.09
CA GLU A 116 7.48 -14.48 -12.00
C GLU A 116 8.43 -13.40 -11.39
N LEU A 117 8.71 -13.49 -10.09
CA LEU A 117 9.64 -12.61 -9.38
C LEU A 117 11.05 -13.22 -9.22
N PRO A 118 12.13 -12.42 -9.32
CA PRO A 118 12.14 -11.00 -9.65
C PRO A 118 11.73 -10.76 -11.11
N PRO A 119 11.13 -9.60 -11.42
CA PRO A 119 10.74 -9.28 -12.78
C PRO A 119 11.99 -9.18 -13.65
N GLU A 120 11.94 -9.71 -14.87
CA GLU A 120 12.99 -9.40 -15.84
C GLU A 120 13.07 -7.89 -16.05
N PRO A 121 14.27 -7.33 -16.28
CA PRO A 121 14.45 -5.92 -16.60
C PRO A 121 13.83 -5.63 -17.97
N LYS A 122 12.51 -5.51 -18.02
CA LYS A 122 11.79 -4.97 -19.17
C LYS A 122 12.12 -3.48 -19.25
N ASP A 123 12.20 -2.94 -20.45
CA ASP A 123 12.35 -1.50 -20.72
C ASP A 123 11.15 -0.72 -20.13
N GLN A 124 11.19 -0.49 -18.83
CA GLN A 124 10.18 0.27 -18.11
C GLN A 124 10.44 1.73 -18.43
N LYS A 125 9.51 2.36 -19.15
CA LYS A 125 9.50 3.82 -19.33
C LYS A 125 9.66 4.47 -17.96
N LYS A 126 10.78 5.14 -17.73
CA LYS A 126 10.99 6.02 -16.57
C LYS A 126 10.06 7.21 -16.69
N THR A 127 8.81 7.06 -16.28
CA THR A 127 7.98 8.20 -15.95
C THR A 127 8.40 8.64 -14.55
N THR A 128 9.35 9.57 -14.46
CA THR A 128 9.72 10.18 -13.18
C THR A 128 8.75 11.31 -12.91
N LEU A 129 7.98 11.19 -11.83
CA LEU A 129 7.15 12.29 -11.33
C LEU A 129 8.04 13.23 -10.51
N ASP A 130 7.94 14.52 -10.78
CA ASP A 130 8.67 15.53 -10.00
C ASP A 130 8.06 15.68 -8.59
N ASP A 131 8.89 16.10 -7.63
CA ASP A 131 8.50 16.41 -6.24
C ASP A 131 7.86 15.27 -5.42
N VAL A 132 8.20 14.01 -5.73
CA VAL A 132 7.76 12.84 -4.97
C VAL A 132 8.78 12.44 -3.90
N GLN A 133 8.36 12.41 -2.63
CA GLN A 133 9.24 12.06 -1.50
C GLN A 133 8.49 11.28 -0.43
N LEU A 134 9.18 10.44 0.35
CA LEU A 134 8.58 9.79 1.52
C LEU A 134 8.13 10.84 2.54
N ALA A 135 6.96 10.59 3.14
CA ALA A 135 6.46 11.34 4.28
C ALA A 135 6.74 10.57 5.58
N GLU A 136 7.28 11.27 6.58
CA GLU A 136 7.52 10.66 7.90
C GLU A 136 6.22 10.41 8.68
N ASN A 137 5.19 11.24 8.46
CA ASN A 137 3.91 11.18 9.17
C ASN A 137 2.74 11.39 8.21
N ALA A 138 1.58 10.84 8.57
CA ALA A 138 0.32 11.14 7.90
C ALA A 138 -0.10 12.59 8.17
N ALA A 139 -0.65 13.25 7.14
CA ALA A 139 -1.26 14.55 7.23
C ALA A 139 -2.25 14.74 6.08
N SER A 140 -3.13 15.74 6.18
CA SER A 140 -3.88 16.20 5.01
C SER A 140 -2.93 16.55 3.85
N GLY A 141 -3.33 16.22 2.63
CA GLY A 141 -2.55 16.40 1.41
C GLY A 141 -1.52 15.29 1.12
N VAL A 142 -1.28 14.36 2.06
CA VAL A 142 -0.36 13.23 1.85
C VAL A 142 -1.07 12.11 1.09
N PHE A 143 -0.32 11.45 0.20
CA PHE A 143 -0.76 10.24 -0.46
C PHE A 143 -0.34 9.00 0.34
N LEU A 144 -1.22 8.02 0.44
CA LEU A 144 -0.94 6.70 1.00
C LEU A 144 -0.90 5.68 -0.15
N LEU A 145 0.24 5.02 -0.30
CA LEU A 145 0.39 3.90 -1.23
C LEU A 145 0.17 2.60 -0.46
N ALA A 146 -0.76 1.79 -0.93
CA ALA A 146 -1.01 0.47 -0.36
C ALA A 146 0.24 -0.42 -0.49
N HIS A 147 0.51 -1.24 0.53
CA HIS A 147 1.48 -2.32 0.40
C HIS A 147 1.05 -3.27 -0.74
N PRO A 148 1.98 -3.84 -1.55
CA PRO A 148 1.64 -4.69 -2.69
C PRO A 148 0.74 -5.90 -2.37
N LEU A 149 0.85 -6.43 -1.15
CA LEU A 149 0.05 -7.57 -0.67
C LEU A 149 -1.31 -7.19 -0.07
N LEU A 150 -1.66 -5.89 0.02
CA LEU A 150 -3.02 -5.55 0.43
C LEU A 150 -4.01 -6.00 -0.64
N ASP A 151 -5.16 -6.50 -0.21
CA ASP A 151 -6.20 -7.07 -1.04
C ASP A 151 -7.47 -6.18 -1.10
N GLY A 152 -8.46 -6.67 -1.84
CA GLY A 152 -9.76 -6.04 -2.00
C GLY A 152 -9.71 -4.59 -2.49
N ASP A 153 -10.51 -3.73 -1.86
CA ASP A 153 -10.67 -2.33 -2.26
C ASP A 153 -9.35 -1.55 -2.26
N PHE A 154 -8.42 -1.92 -1.39
CA PHE A 154 -7.16 -1.21 -1.20
C PHE A 154 -5.96 -1.78 -1.96
N GLY A 155 -6.08 -2.96 -2.59
CA GLY A 155 -4.99 -3.53 -3.38
C GLY A 155 -4.51 -2.58 -4.47
N ARG A 156 -3.22 -2.23 -4.46
CA ARG A 156 -2.60 -1.21 -5.34
C ARG A 156 -3.33 0.13 -5.38
N SER A 157 -3.99 0.51 -4.29
CA SER A 157 -4.66 1.80 -4.20
C SER A 157 -3.68 2.92 -3.85
N VAL A 158 -3.97 4.11 -4.37
CA VAL A 158 -3.38 5.37 -3.98
C VAL A 158 -4.48 6.20 -3.34
N VAL A 159 -4.37 6.49 -2.05
CA VAL A 159 -5.34 7.30 -1.32
C VAL A 159 -4.77 8.69 -1.08
N VAL A 160 -5.50 9.75 -1.46
CA VAL A 160 -5.18 11.11 -1.00
C VAL A 160 -5.90 11.38 0.33
N LEU A 161 -5.15 11.76 1.37
CA LEU A 161 -5.73 12.19 2.64
C LEU A 161 -6.26 13.61 2.51
N THR A 162 -7.55 13.77 2.76
CA THR A 162 -8.21 15.09 2.73
C THR A 162 -8.28 15.68 4.13
N GLU A 163 -8.48 14.83 5.14
CA GLU A 163 -8.50 15.19 6.54
C GLU A 163 -7.65 14.19 7.34
N HIS A 164 -6.85 14.72 8.25
CA HIS A 164 -6.12 13.92 9.23
C HIS A 164 -6.05 14.69 10.55
N SER A 165 -6.62 14.12 11.61
CA SER A 165 -6.65 14.71 12.95
C SER A 165 -6.65 13.63 14.03
N SER A 166 -6.57 14.04 15.30
CA SER A 166 -6.74 13.13 16.44
C SER A 166 -8.10 12.41 16.46
N ASN A 167 -9.11 12.96 15.78
CA ASN A 167 -10.46 12.42 15.74
C ASN A 167 -10.67 11.40 14.60
N GLY A 168 -9.64 11.14 13.80
CA GLY A 168 -9.70 10.23 12.67
C GLY A 168 -9.14 10.84 11.40
N SER A 169 -9.14 10.02 10.35
CA SER A 169 -8.63 10.41 9.02
C SER A 169 -9.66 10.09 7.95
N LYS A 170 -9.69 10.90 6.90
CA LYS A 170 -10.56 10.73 5.74
C LYS A 170 -9.76 10.95 4.46
N GLY A 171 -9.95 10.08 3.49
CA GLY A 171 -9.32 10.17 2.18
C GLY A 171 -10.14 9.50 1.08
N PHE A 172 -9.63 9.63 -0.14
CA PHE A 172 -10.22 9.04 -1.33
C PHE A 172 -9.18 8.28 -2.12
N ILE A 173 -9.50 7.06 -2.53
CA ILE A 173 -8.75 6.32 -3.55
C ILE A 173 -8.89 7.09 -4.88
N VAL A 174 -7.77 7.42 -5.52
CA VAL A 174 -7.75 8.26 -6.73
C VAL A 174 -7.44 7.49 -8.01
N ASN A 175 -6.83 6.31 -7.93
CA ASN A 175 -6.33 5.57 -9.10
C ASN A 175 -7.21 4.38 -9.51
N LYS A 176 -8.43 4.25 -8.97
CA LYS A 176 -9.34 3.15 -9.31
C LYS A 176 -10.61 3.67 -9.97
N LEU A 177 -10.89 3.22 -11.19
CA LEU A 177 -12.15 3.48 -11.89
C LEU A 177 -13.21 2.46 -11.47
N MET A 178 -14.47 2.88 -11.38
CA MET A 178 -15.60 1.95 -11.17
C MET A 178 -16.07 1.27 -12.46
N GLY A 179 -15.60 1.71 -13.63
CA GLY A 179 -16.11 1.23 -14.93
C GLY A 179 -17.54 1.68 -15.24
N LYS A 180 -18.09 2.65 -14.51
CA LYS A 180 -19.44 3.21 -14.70
C LYS A 180 -19.39 4.74 -14.73
N SER A 181 -20.24 5.33 -15.58
CA SER A 181 -20.42 6.78 -15.64
C SER A 181 -21.33 7.30 -14.54
N LEU A 182 -21.31 8.60 -14.29
CA LEU A 182 -22.10 9.26 -13.25
C LEU A 182 -23.61 8.93 -13.37
N MET A 183 -24.16 8.97 -14.59
CA MET A 183 -25.58 8.69 -14.83
C MET A 183 -25.99 7.23 -14.55
N ASN A 184 -25.04 6.30 -14.66
CA ASN A 184 -25.28 4.87 -14.44
C ASN A 184 -24.99 4.46 -12.99
N SER A 185 -24.17 5.24 -12.28
CA SER A 185 -23.79 4.98 -10.88
C SER A 185 -24.76 5.61 -9.88
N PHE A 186 -25.37 6.76 -10.22
CA PHE A 186 -26.19 7.54 -9.29
C PHE A 186 -27.49 8.02 -9.91
N GLN A 187 -28.55 8.10 -9.11
CA GLN A 187 -29.78 8.75 -9.51
C GLN A 187 -29.64 10.27 -9.39
N VAL A 188 -29.30 10.92 -10.50
CA VAL A 188 -29.07 12.36 -10.56
C VAL A 188 -30.09 13.08 -11.46
N PRO A 189 -30.45 14.35 -11.17
CA PRO A 189 -31.36 15.12 -12.02
C PRO A 189 -30.84 15.32 -13.45
N SER A 190 -31.74 15.51 -14.43
CA SER A 190 -31.37 15.67 -15.85
C SER A 190 -30.37 16.81 -16.12
N ARG A 191 -30.40 17.87 -15.31
CA ARG A 191 -29.41 18.96 -15.39
C ARG A 191 -27.99 18.50 -15.04
N ILE A 192 -27.83 17.54 -14.14
CA ILE A 192 -26.51 16.97 -13.80
C ILE A 192 -26.10 16.00 -14.91
N ILE A 193 -27.03 15.19 -15.42
CA ILE A 193 -26.76 14.26 -16.54
C ILE A 193 -26.28 15.02 -17.77
N ARG A 194 -26.88 16.17 -18.09
CA ARG A 194 -26.44 17.00 -19.22
C ARG A 194 -25.04 17.59 -19.02
N ALA A 195 -24.65 17.89 -17.78
CA ALA A 195 -23.33 18.45 -17.46
C ALA A 195 -22.24 17.38 -17.33
N PHE A 196 -22.53 16.21 -16.75
CA PHE A 196 -21.54 15.22 -16.33
C PHE A 196 -21.97 13.76 -16.53
N GLY A 197 -23.06 13.49 -17.23
CA GLY A 197 -23.65 12.15 -17.32
C GLY A 197 -22.69 11.08 -17.82
N SER A 198 -21.81 11.43 -18.76
CA SER A 198 -20.76 10.56 -19.31
C SER A 198 -19.44 10.57 -18.52
N SER A 199 -19.31 11.41 -17.49
CA SER A 199 -18.10 11.48 -16.68
C SER A 199 -17.89 10.17 -15.92
N GLU A 200 -16.65 9.68 -15.91
CA GLU A 200 -16.29 8.47 -15.19
C GLU A 200 -16.33 8.69 -13.68
N VAL A 201 -16.73 7.63 -12.95
CA VAL A 201 -16.72 7.62 -11.49
C VAL A 201 -15.57 6.76 -11.01
N ARG A 202 -14.78 7.30 -10.09
CA ARG A 202 -13.73 6.58 -9.38
C ARG A 202 -14.27 5.91 -8.13
N LYS A 203 -13.68 4.76 -7.77
CA LYS A 203 -13.93 4.11 -6.48
C LYS A 203 -13.08 4.80 -5.45
N GLY A 204 -13.70 5.50 -4.49
CA GLY A 204 -13.04 6.32 -3.48
C GLY A 204 -12.74 5.61 -2.17
N GLY A 205 -13.37 4.47 -1.92
CA GLY A 205 -13.16 3.68 -0.72
C GLY A 205 -14.31 2.70 -0.47
N PRO A 206 -14.18 1.87 0.58
CA PRO A 206 -15.13 0.79 0.87
C PRO A 206 -16.47 1.29 1.43
N VAL A 207 -16.50 2.50 1.98
CA VAL A 207 -17.72 3.06 2.57
C VAL A 207 -18.50 3.82 1.49
N PHE A 208 -19.42 3.14 0.82
CA PHE A 208 -20.24 3.73 -0.25
C PHE A 208 -21.15 4.85 0.27
N THR A 209 -21.27 5.90 -0.54
CA THR A 209 -22.10 7.06 -0.27
C THR A 209 -23.31 7.07 -1.20
N LYS A 210 -24.42 7.69 -0.77
CA LYS A 210 -25.62 7.84 -1.61
C LYS A 210 -25.39 8.78 -2.80
N ASN A 211 -24.50 9.75 -2.63
CA ASN A 211 -24.14 10.75 -3.62
C ASN A 211 -22.67 10.62 -3.99
N ALA A 212 -22.33 11.02 -5.21
CA ALA A 212 -20.94 11.16 -5.61
C ALA A 212 -20.29 12.30 -4.83
N GLU A 213 -19.08 12.05 -4.33
CA GLU A 213 -18.18 13.07 -3.82
C GLU A 213 -17.45 13.72 -5.00
N VAL A 214 -17.16 15.01 -4.85
CA VAL A 214 -16.58 15.83 -5.92
C VAL A 214 -15.21 16.35 -5.50
N LEU A 215 -14.20 16.07 -6.31
CA LEU A 215 -12.84 16.59 -6.18
C LEU A 215 -12.56 17.55 -7.35
N HIS A 216 -11.94 18.70 -7.06
CA HIS A 216 -11.58 19.68 -8.11
C HIS A 216 -10.35 20.53 -7.72
N GLY A 217 -9.76 21.17 -8.73
CA GLY A 217 -8.57 22.03 -8.59
C GLY A 217 -8.85 23.54 -8.52
N LYS A 218 -10.11 23.94 -8.58
CA LYS A 218 -10.53 25.33 -8.81
C LYS A 218 -11.15 25.97 -7.57
N ALA A 219 -10.55 27.05 -7.06
CA ALA A 219 -11.06 27.75 -5.88
C ALA A 219 -12.44 28.40 -6.10
N GLU A 220 -12.76 28.78 -7.35
CA GLU A 220 -14.02 29.44 -7.72
C GLU A 220 -15.26 28.56 -7.54
N PHE A 221 -15.09 27.25 -7.49
CA PHE A 221 -16.16 26.29 -7.20
C PHE A 221 -16.54 26.29 -5.70
N GLY A 222 -15.68 26.82 -4.84
CA GLY A 222 -15.84 26.73 -3.39
C GLY A 222 -15.39 25.37 -2.86
N GLY A 223 -16.10 24.87 -1.85
CA GLY A 223 -15.72 23.67 -1.12
C GLY A 223 -14.59 23.91 -0.11
N GLN A 224 -14.20 22.83 0.55
CA GLN A 224 -13.12 22.83 1.53
C GLN A 224 -11.79 22.59 0.84
N ARG A 225 -10.87 23.54 0.97
CA ARG A 225 -9.49 23.37 0.52
C ARG A 225 -8.79 22.32 1.38
N VAL A 226 -8.22 21.31 0.75
CA VAL A 226 -7.36 20.33 1.42
C VAL A 226 -6.10 21.04 1.89
N VAL A 227 -5.81 20.94 3.19
CA VAL A 227 -4.64 21.57 3.79
C VAL A 227 -3.38 20.83 3.35
N THR A 228 -2.47 21.52 2.69
CA THR A 228 -1.17 21.00 2.25
C THR A 228 0.02 21.69 2.94
N THR A 229 -0.24 22.49 3.98
CA THR A 229 0.75 23.38 4.62
C THR A 229 1.97 22.66 5.18
N ASN A 230 1.83 21.39 5.56
CA ASN A 230 2.96 20.60 6.05
C ASN A 230 3.94 20.21 4.94
N PHE A 231 3.49 20.22 3.67
CA PHE A 231 4.25 19.74 2.51
C PHE A 231 3.94 20.59 1.25
N PRO A 232 4.31 21.88 1.22
CA PRO A 232 3.99 22.75 0.11
C PRO A 232 4.86 22.43 -1.11
N THR A 233 4.24 21.99 -2.19
CA THR A 233 4.86 22.02 -3.52
C THR A 233 4.59 23.41 -4.10
N ALA A 234 5.65 24.20 -4.34
CA ALA A 234 5.54 25.65 -4.62
C ALA A 234 4.67 26.01 -5.85
N ASN A 235 4.45 25.07 -6.76
CA ASN A 235 3.71 25.27 -8.02
C ASN A 235 2.46 24.39 -8.17
N ASP A 236 2.04 23.66 -7.14
CA ASP A 236 0.97 22.67 -7.25
C ASP A 236 -0.42 23.31 -7.03
N PRO A 237 -1.41 23.06 -7.91
CA PRO A 237 -2.75 23.59 -7.72
C PRO A 237 -3.39 23.01 -6.46
N SER A 238 -4.28 23.79 -5.85
CA SER A 238 -4.98 23.36 -4.62
C SER A 238 -6.06 22.33 -4.93
N LEU A 239 -6.15 21.30 -4.10
CA LEU A 239 -7.25 20.34 -4.12
C LEU A 239 -8.40 20.81 -3.22
N PHE A 240 -9.61 20.70 -3.71
CA PHE A 240 -10.84 21.05 -2.99
C PHE A 240 -11.82 19.87 -3.01
N VAL A 241 -12.58 19.74 -1.93
CA VAL A 241 -13.58 18.68 -1.71
C VAL A 241 -14.84 19.21 -1.06
N GLY A 242 -15.91 18.41 -1.04
CA GLY A 242 -17.13 18.71 -0.28
C GLY A 242 -18.07 19.71 -0.96
N ILE A 243 -17.99 19.84 -2.28
CA ILE A 243 -18.98 20.57 -3.08
C ILE A 243 -20.11 19.63 -3.51
N ASP A 244 -21.34 20.14 -3.58
CA ASP A 244 -22.47 19.40 -4.13
C ASP A 244 -22.42 19.34 -5.66
N LEU A 245 -23.02 18.28 -6.23
CA LEU A 245 -23.11 18.10 -7.68
C LEU A 245 -23.80 19.27 -8.39
N ASP A 246 -24.76 19.90 -7.70
CA ASP A 246 -25.50 21.04 -8.22
C ASP A 246 -24.67 22.30 -8.38
N THR A 247 -23.79 22.63 -7.42
CA THR A 247 -22.87 23.77 -7.58
C THR A 247 -21.81 23.47 -8.63
N ALA A 248 -21.28 22.25 -8.68
CA ALA A 248 -20.36 21.84 -9.73
C ALA A 248 -21.00 21.98 -11.13
N ALA A 249 -22.26 21.57 -11.29
CA ALA A 249 -22.96 21.67 -12.59
C ALA A 249 -23.24 23.11 -12.99
N ARG A 250 -23.63 23.98 -12.04
CA ARG A 250 -23.80 25.42 -12.30
C ARG A 250 -22.52 26.06 -12.83
N ALA A 251 -21.37 25.74 -12.24
CA ALA A 251 -20.10 26.29 -12.68
C ALA A 251 -19.73 25.91 -14.13
N ILE A 252 -20.15 24.73 -14.61
CA ILE A 252 -20.02 24.33 -16.02
C ILE A 252 -20.97 25.14 -16.92
N TYR A 253 -22.22 25.32 -16.50
CA TYR A 253 -23.20 26.09 -17.29
C TYR A 253 -22.83 27.57 -17.42
N ASP A 254 -22.21 28.13 -16.39
CA ASP A 254 -21.74 29.51 -16.38
C ASP A 254 -20.40 29.68 -17.15
N GLU A 255 -19.91 28.62 -17.81
CA GLU A 255 -18.63 28.55 -18.54
C GLU A 255 -17.39 28.92 -17.71
N SER A 256 -17.55 28.99 -16.38
CA SER A 256 -16.46 29.27 -15.46
C SER A 256 -15.46 28.12 -15.35
N ALA A 257 -15.82 26.91 -15.81
CA ALA A 257 -14.93 25.77 -15.83
C ALA A 257 -15.35 24.66 -16.81
N LYS A 258 -14.47 23.65 -16.92
CA LYS A 258 -14.64 22.52 -17.84
C LYS A 258 -15.01 21.26 -17.09
N GLN A 259 -15.68 20.34 -17.79
CA GLN A 259 -16.01 19.02 -17.23
C GLN A 259 -14.77 18.24 -16.76
N SER A 260 -13.62 18.46 -17.41
CA SER A 260 -12.33 17.86 -17.06
C SER A 260 -11.74 18.36 -15.74
N ASP A 261 -12.24 19.47 -15.19
CA ASP A 261 -11.73 20.05 -13.94
C ASP A 261 -12.35 19.38 -12.70
N VAL A 262 -13.31 18.47 -12.91
CA VAL A 262 -14.11 17.81 -11.88
C VAL A 262 -13.92 16.31 -11.93
N VAL A 263 -13.63 15.71 -10.78
CA VAL A 263 -13.53 14.26 -10.60
C VAL A 263 -14.63 13.79 -9.67
N PHE A 264 -15.36 12.76 -10.11
CA PHE A 264 -16.40 12.11 -9.31
C PHE A 264 -15.87 10.87 -8.64
N VAL A 265 -16.15 10.76 -7.35
CA VAL A 265 -15.70 9.66 -6.51
C VAL A 265 -16.90 9.06 -5.80
N ASN A 266 -17.00 7.73 -5.79
CA ASN A 266 -18.00 7.01 -5.01
C ASN A 266 -17.36 6.37 -3.79
N GLY A 267 -17.90 6.70 -2.62
CA GLY A 267 -17.43 6.17 -1.37
C GLY A 267 -16.19 6.86 -0.84
N VAL A 268 -15.87 6.55 0.41
CA VAL A 268 -14.81 7.20 1.18
C VAL A 268 -13.96 6.16 1.90
N SER A 269 -12.67 6.44 2.02
CA SER A 269 -11.78 5.74 2.93
C SER A 269 -11.69 6.54 4.22
N ALA A 270 -12.18 5.94 5.31
CA ALA A 270 -12.21 6.55 6.62
C ALA A 270 -11.52 5.66 7.66
N TRP A 271 -10.76 6.29 8.54
CA TRP A 271 -10.06 5.62 9.64
C TRP A 271 -10.53 6.18 10.97
N TYR A 272 -10.77 5.29 11.92
CA TYR A 272 -11.02 5.65 13.31
C TYR A 272 -9.78 6.32 13.93
N PRO A 273 -9.96 7.08 15.04
CA PRO A 273 -8.84 7.67 15.79
C PRO A 273 -7.67 6.71 16.03
N GLY A 274 -6.48 7.07 15.53
CA GLY A 274 -5.25 6.30 15.70
C GLY A 274 -5.18 4.98 14.91
N GLN A 275 -6.18 4.65 14.10
CA GLN A 275 -6.15 3.45 13.25
C GLN A 275 -5.12 3.60 12.12
N LEU A 276 -5.14 4.73 11.40
CA LEU A 276 -4.21 4.98 10.30
C LEU A 276 -2.74 4.94 10.77
N ASP A 277 -2.46 5.54 11.93
CA ASP A 277 -1.12 5.51 12.51
C ASP A 277 -0.64 4.09 12.84
N LYS A 278 -1.55 3.22 13.27
CA LYS A 278 -1.26 1.81 13.50
C LYS A 278 -0.99 1.08 12.18
N GLU A 279 -1.78 1.32 11.15
CA GLU A 279 -1.61 0.69 9.83
C GLU A 279 -0.30 1.13 9.16
N ILE A 280 0.07 2.41 9.26
CA ILE A 280 1.39 2.92 8.80
C ILE A 280 2.51 2.24 9.59
N LYS A 281 2.39 2.15 10.93
CA LYS A 281 3.38 1.45 11.76
C LYS A 281 3.46 -0.04 11.43
N GLN A 282 2.36 -0.68 11.06
CA GLN A 282 2.31 -2.07 10.61
C GLN A 282 2.87 -2.26 9.18
N GLY A 283 3.10 -1.18 8.45
CA GLY A 283 3.65 -1.20 7.10
C GLY A 283 2.61 -1.43 6.00
N SER A 284 1.31 -1.33 6.31
CA SER A 284 0.23 -1.45 5.32
C SER A 284 0.22 -0.28 4.34
N TRP A 285 0.70 0.89 4.76
CA TRP A 285 0.74 2.11 3.96
C TRP A 285 2.14 2.71 3.90
N VAL A 286 2.53 3.15 2.71
CA VAL A 286 3.69 4.02 2.49
C VAL A 286 3.18 5.44 2.29
N ALA A 287 3.50 6.33 3.23
CA ALA A 287 3.11 7.73 3.16
C ALA A 287 4.06 8.50 2.24
N VAL A 288 3.51 9.25 1.29
CA VAL A 288 4.25 9.92 0.21
C VAL A 288 3.73 11.35 0.02
N LYS A 289 4.66 12.29 -0.06
CA LYS A 289 4.43 13.65 -0.51
C LYS A 289 4.51 13.63 -2.02
N ALA A 290 3.47 14.13 -2.66
CA ALA A 290 3.43 14.32 -4.10
C ALA A 290 2.45 15.48 -4.40
N PRO A 291 2.51 16.07 -5.60
CA PRO A 291 1.55 17.10 -6.01
C PRO A 291 0.11 16.60 -5.86
N VAL A 292 -0.75 17.33 -5.13
CA VAL A 292 -2.17 16.97 -4.93
C VAL A 292 -2.97 17.06 -6.23
N SER A 293 -2.46 17.77 -7.24
CA SER A 293 -2.95 17.69 -8.62
C SER A 293 -3.03 16.27 -9.18
N LEU A 294 -2.17 15.36 -8.73
CA LEU A 294 -2.23 13.95 -9.12
C LEU A 294 -3.56 13.30 -8.75
N ALA A 295 -4.24 13.77 -7.69
CA ALA A 295 -5.57 13.28 -7.33
C ALA A 295 -6.62 13.57 -8.42
N LEU A 296 -6.44 14.63 -9.22
CA LEU A 296 -7.36 15.02 -10.27
C LEU A 296 -7.13 14.19 -11.53
N ASN A 297 -5.87 13.98 -11.92
CA ASN A 297 -5.50 13.28 -13.16
C ASN A 297 -4.74 11.97 -12.91
N ALA A 298 -5.19 11.18 -11.93
CA ALA A 298 -4.57 9.92 -11.57
C ALA A 298 -4.81 8.84 -12.66
N PRO A 299 -3.76 8.33 -13.33
CA PRO A 299 -3.86 7.11 -14.13
C PRO A 299 -4.06 5.89 -13.23
N ALA A 300 -4.52 4.76 -13.81
CA ALA A 300 -4.66 3.51 -13.07
C ALA A 300 -3.31 3.02 -12.50
N GLU A 301 -2.24 3.27 -13.27
CA GLU A 301 -0.87 2.91 -12.97
C GLU A 301 -0.18 3.82 -11.94
N LEU A 302 -0.87 4.85 -11.41
CA LEU A 302 -0.29 5.84 -10.50
C LEU A 302 0.43 5.22 -9.31
N TRP A 303 -0.08 4.11 -8.76
CA TRP A 303 0.58 3.37 -7.69
C TRP A 303 1.97 2.88 -8.10
N GLN A 304 2.09 2.29 -9.30
CA GLN A 304 3.38 1.81 -9.82
C GLN A 304 4.31 2.98 -10.10
N ASP A 305 3.79 4.06 -10.68
CA ASP A 305 4.59 5.24 -11.03
C ASP A 305 5.17 5.93 -9.78
N LEU A 306 4.38 6.07 -8.72
CA LEU A 306 4.85 6.63 -7.45
C LEU A 306 5.89 5.70 -6.78
N MET A 307 5.64 4.39 -6.72
CA MET A 307 6.59 3.42 -6.15
C MET A 307 7.92 3.38 -6.94
N ARG A 308 7.87 3.48 -8.28
CA ARG A 308 9.06 3.60 -9.14
C ARG A 308 9.80 4.91 -8.90
N THR A 309 9.09 6.02 -8.72
CA THR A 309 9.68 7.34 -8.49
C THR A 309 10.40 7.40 -7.15
N LEU A 310 9.88 6.75 -6.11
CA LEU A 310 10.60 6.59 -4.83
C LEU A 310 11.94 5.86 -4.99
N GLY A 311 12.06 5.01 -6.02
CA GLY A 311 13.31 4.35 -6.38
C GLY A 311 13.74 3.26 -5.41
N GLY A 312 14.93 2.71 -5.67
CA GLY A 312 15.54 1.65 -4.86
C GLY A 312 14.61 0.46 -4.65
N GLU A 313 14.48 0.05 -3.40
CA GLU A 313 13.67 -1.10 -2.99
C GLU A 313 12.17 -0.93 -3.31
N TYR A 314 11.62 0.30 -3.27
CA TYR A 314 10.22 0.56 -3.63
C TYR A 314 9.94 0.32 -5.12
N ALA A 315 10.91 0.62 -5.98
CA ALA A 315 10.78 0.37 -7.42
C ALA A 315 10.71 -1.14 -7.72
N GLU A 316 11.47 -1.98 -7.00
CA GLU A 316 11.35 -3.43 -7.12
C GLU A 316 10.00 -3.94 -6.62
N MET A 317 9.49 -3.40 -5.51
CA MET A 317 8.15 -3.73 -4.99
C MET A 317 7.03 -3.36 -5.98
N SER A 318 7.21 -2.30 -6.78
CA SER A 318 6.23 -1.88 -7.80
C SER A 318 5.95 -2.94 -8.87
N CYS A 319 6.86 -3.91 -9.01
CA CYS A 319 6.78 -4.94 -10.04
C CYS A 319 6.11 -6.24 -9.57
N ILE A 320 5.77 -6.37 -8.28
CA ILE A 320 4.98 -7.49 -7.76
C ILE A 320 3.61 -7.45 -8.45
N PRO A 321 3.14 -8.54 -9.09
CA PRO A 321 1.84 -8.57 -9.78
C PRO A 321 0.68 -8.23 -8.82
N PRO A 322 -0.47 -7.77 -9.33
CA PRO A 322 -1.64 -7.55 -8.46
C PRO A 322 -2.05 -8.90 -7.86
N MET A 323 -2.51 -8.90 -6.61
CA MET A 323 -3.18 -10.07 -6.07
C MET A 323 -4.46 -10.28 -6.87
N ASP A 324 -4.66 -11.47 -7.44
CA ASP A 324 -5.88 -11.79 -8.17
C ASP A 324 -7.08 -11.58 -7.25
N GLU A 325 -8.06 -10.78 -7.69
CA GLU A 325 -9.36 -10.75 -7.06
C GLU A 325 -9.99 -12.12 -7.38
N GLU A 326 -10.06 -13.03 -6.42
CA GLU A 326 -10.88 -14.24 -6.57
C GLU A 326 -12.31 -13.78 -6.92
N GLU A 327 -12.71 -13.96 -8.19
CA GLU A 327 -14.04 -13.62 -8.73
C GLU A 327 -15.17 -14.42 -8.07
#